data_AF-A0A4Y1RVR8-F1
#
_entry.id   AF-A0A4Y1RVR8-F1
#
_cell.length_a   1.000
_cell.length_b   1.000
_cell.length_c   1.000
_cell.angle_alpha   90.00
_cell.angle_beta   90.00
_cell.angle_gamma   90.00
#
_symmetry.space_group_name_H-M   'P 1'
#
loop_
_entity.id
_entity.type
_entity.pdbx_description
1 polymer ?
#
loop_
_entity_poly.entity_id
_entity_poly.type
_entity_poly.pdbx_seq_one_letter_code
_entity_poly.pdbx_strand_id
1 'polypeptide(L)' 'MSIFEYNGSALIAMVGKNCFAIASDRRLGVQLQTIATDFQRIHRVHHGLFIGLSGLATDA' A
#
# COMPACT_ATOMS: atom_id res chain seq x y z
N MET A 1 -12.78 14.61 6.88
CA MET A 1 -12.36 13.35 6.22
C MET A 1 -11.21 13.71 5.31
N SER A 2 -10.06 13.07 5.49
CA SER A 2 -8.86 13.40 4.70
C SER A 2 -8.92 12.74 3.33
N ILE A 3 -8.38 13.38 2.28
CA ILE A 3 -8.32 12.76 0.95
C ILE A 3 -7.48 11.47 0.96
N PHE A 4 -6.51 11.38 1.88
CA PHE A 4 -5.70 10.17 2.10
C PHE A 4 -6.51 8.96 2.58
N GLU A 5 -7.72 9.15 3.11
CA GLU A 5 -8.59 8.07 3.59
C GLU A 5 -9.58 7.58 2.51
N TYR A 6 -9.68 8.28 1.38
CA TYR A 6 -10.73 8.07 0.38
C TYR A 6 -10.74 6.64 -0.18
N ASN A 7 -9.57 6.09 -0.50
CA ASN A 7 -9.45 4.72 -0.99
C ASN A 7 -9.14 3.69 0.10
N GLY A 8 -8.77 4.16 1.29
CA GLY A 8 -8.16 3.34 2.33
C GLY A 8 -6.80 2.78 1.92
N SER A 9 -5.96 2.54 2.92
CA SER A 9 -4.70 1.83 2.75
C SER A 9 -4.11 1.51 4.11
N ALA A 10 -3.45 0.36 4.21
CA ALA A 10 -2.55 0.03 5.29
C ALA A 10 -1.25 -0.50 4.69
N LEU A 11 -0.13 0.08 5.09
CA LEU A 11 1.22 -0.25 4.63
C LEU A 11 2.15 -0.27 5.84
N ILE A 12 3.03 -1.27 5.90
CA ILE A 12 4.04 -1.40 6.94
C ILE A 12 5.34 -1.90 6.33
N ALA A 13 6.46 -1.36 6.81
CA ALA A 13 7.78 -1.89 6.55
C ALA A 13 8.47 -2.15 7.89
N MET A 14 9.17 -3.28 8.00
CA MET A 14 9.91 -3.67 9.19
C MET A 14 11.31 -4.13 8.80
N VAL A 15 12.30 -3.75 9.62
CA VAL A 15 13.70 -4.12 9.45
C VAL A 15 14.05 -5.23 10.44
N GLY A 16 14.69 -6.28 9.95
CA GLY A 16 15.26 -7.36 10.75
C GLY A 16 16.79 -7.39 10.65
N LYS A 17 17.42 -8.40 11.26
CA LYS A 17 18.87 -8.60 11.13
C LYS A 17 19.20 -9.04 9.71
N ASN A 18 19.89 -8.18 8.95
CA ASN A 18 20.29 -8.40 7.56
C ASN A 18 19.12 -8.68 6.59
N CYS A 19 17.90 -8.27 6.93
CA CYS A 19 16.72 -8.43 6.08
C CYS A 19 15.69 -7.33 6.35
N PHE A 20 14.71 -7.21 5.46
CA PHE A 20 13.54 -6.37 5.67
C PHE A 20 12.30 -7.06 5.11
N ALA A 21 11.13 -6.64 5.59
CA ALA A 21 9.83 -7.04 5.08
C ALA A 21 8.97 -5.80 4.83
N ILE A 22 8.17 -5.82 3.78
CA ILE A 22 7.17 -4.81 3.45
C ILE A 22 5.84 -5.51 3.16
N ALA A 23 4.74 -5.01 3.71
CA ALA A 23 3.42 -5.60 3.56
C ALA A 23 2.36 -4.50 3.42
N SER A 24 1.32 -4.79 2.62
CA SER A 24 0.16 -3.93 2.47
C SER A 24 -1.13 -4.74 2.52
N ASP A 25 -2.23 -4.08 2.85
CA ASP A 25 -3.55 -4.59 2.49
C ASP A 25 -3.75 -4.56 0.97
N ARG A 26 -4.72 -5.33 0.48
CA ARG A 26 -5.07 -5.41 -0.96
C ARG A 26 -6.44 -4.83 -1.29
N ARG A 27 -7.13 -4.22 -0.33
CA ARG A 27 -8.48 -3.68 -0.54
C ARG A 27 -8.39 -2.34 -1.27
N LEU A 28 -9.03 -2.17 -2.41
CA LEU A 28 -9.32 -0.86 -2.99
C LEU A 28 -10.73 -0.44 -2.56
N GLY A 29 -10.83 0.64 -1.79
CA GLY A 29 -12.11 1.24 -1.41
C GLY A 29 -12.45 2.49 -2.22
N VAL A 30 -13.71 2.86 -2.17
CA VAL A 30 -14.19 4.23 -2.38
C VAL A 30 -15.08 4.53 -1.19
N GLN A 31 -14.52 5.23 -0.20
CA GLN A 31 -15.10 5.38 1.13
C GLN A 31 -15.46 4.00 1.74
N LEU A 32 -16.73 3.75 2.02
CA LEU A 32 -17.23 2.52 2.62
C LEU A 32 -17.41 1.37 1.61
N GLN A 33 -17.45 1.66 0.31
CA GLN A 33 -17.61 0.64 -0.72
C GLN A 33 -16.27 -0.02 -1.06
N THR A 34 -16.22 -1.35 -1.07
CA THR A 34 -15.07 -2.10 -1.58
C THR A 34 -15.21 -2.31 -3.08
N ILE A 35 -14.21 -1.91 -3.86
CA ILE A 35 -14.16 -2.06 -5.31
C ILE A 35 -13.38 -3.32 -5.71
N ALA A 36 -12.25 -3.58 -5.05
CA ALA A 36 -11.39 -4.72 -5.33
C ALA A 36 -10.66 -5.21 -4.08
N THR A 37 -10.15 -6.44 -4.11
CA THR A 37 -9.41 -7.08 -3.01
C THR A 37 -8.02 -7.57 -3.44
N ASP A 38 -7.56 -7.14 -4.60
CA ASP A 38 -6.30 -7.50 -5.23
C ASP A 38 -5.48 -6.29 -5.70
N PHE A 39 -5.72 -5.10 -5.15
CA PHE A 39 -5.01 -3.87 -5.51
C PHE A 39 -3.53 -3.92 -5.09
N GLN A 40 -2.63 -3.64 -6.02
CA GLN A 40 -1.19 -3.63 -5.79
C GLN A 40 -0.73 -2.26 -5.29
N ARG A 41 -0.08 -2.22 -4.13
CA ARG A 41 0.49 -0.99 -3.54
C ARG A 41 2.00 -1.02 -3.36
N ILE A 42 2.58 -2.21 -3.49
CA ILE A 42 4.03 -2.44 -3.33
C ILE A 42 4.62 -2.70 -4.70
N HIS A 43 5.63 -1.92 -5.05
CA HIS A 43 6.31 -1.93 -6.33
C HIS A 43 7.79 -2.25 -6.11
N ARG A 44 8.33 -3.17 -6.91
CA ARG A 44 9.76 -3.49 -6.89
C ARG A 44 10.49 -2.54 -7.84
N VAL A 45 11.40 -1.74 -7.29
CA VAL A 45 12.22 -0.81 -8.09
C VAL A 45 13.49 -1.51 -8.58
N HIS A 46 14.14 -2.26 -7.69
CA HIS A 46 15.35 -3.02 -8.00
C HIS A 46 15.49 -4.26 -7.09
N HIS A 47 16.55 -5.04 -7.25
CA HIS A 47 16.92 -6.09 -6.29
C HIS A 47 17.16 -5.48 -4.90
N GLY A 48 16.37 -5.90 -3.91
CA GLY A 48 16.46 -5.39 -2.54
C GLY A 48 15.90 -3.99 -2.31
N LEU A 49 15.19 -3.40 -3.30
CA LEU A 49 14.56 -2.07 -3.17
C LEU A 49 13.10 -2.12 -3.59
N PHE A 50 12.21 -1.80 -2.65
CA PHE A 50 10.77 -1.78 -2.83
C PHE A 50 10.20 -0.45 -2.33
N ILE A 51 9.13 0.02 -2.96
CA ILE A 51 8.37 1.22 -2.58
C ILE A 51 6.92 0.80 -2.33
N GLY A 52 6.34 1.25 -1.22
CA GLY A 52 4.92 1.11 -0.93
C GLY A 52 4.26 2.49 -0.91
N LEU A 53 3.15 2.65 -1.64
CA LEU A 53 2.43 3.92 -1.76
C LEU A 53 1.04 3.82 -1.07
N SER A 54 0.79 4.73 -0.15
CA SER A 54 -0.47 4.84 0.63
C SER A 54 -1.14 6.17 0.36
N GLY A 55 -2.47 6.22 0.44
CA GLY A 55 -3.24 7.45 0.25
C GLY A 55 -4.24 7.34 -0.89
N LEU A 56 -4.33 8.40 -1.69
CA LEU A 56 -5.23 8.46 -2.84
C LEU A 56 -4.70 7.54 -3.95
N ALA A 57 -5.55 6.62 -4.43
CA ALA A 57 -5.13 5.57 -5.36
C ALA A 57 -4.67 6.11 -6.73
N THR A 58 -5.06 7.32 -7.11
CA THR A 58 -4.65 7.97 -8.36
C THR A 58 -3.24 8.53 -8.32
N ASP A 59 -2.68 8.72 -7.12
CA ASP A 59 -1.36 9.32 -6.92
C ASP A 59 -0.27 8.24 -6.73
N ALA A 60 -0.69 6.97 -6.59
CA ALA A 60 0.17 5.80 -6.45
C ALA A 60 0.60 5.24 -7.81
#